data_AF-A0A2T2NCQ7-F1
#
_entry.id   AF-A0A2T2NCQ7-F1
#
_cell.length_a   1.000
_cell.length_b   1.000
_cell.length_c   1.000
_cell.angle_alpha   90.00
_cell.angle_beta   90.00
_cell.angle_gamma   90.00
#
_symmetry.space_group_name_H-M   'P 1'
#
loop_
_entity.id
_entity.type
_entity.pdbx_description
1 polymer ?
#
loop_
_entity_poly.entity_id
_entity_poly.type
_entity_poly.pdbx_seq_one_letter_code
_entity_poly.pdbx_strand_id
1 'polypeptide(L)'
;MGYHGQNSYDDGLLGGLEEGVIHSTIRVSSLLSILGSILLMGVHWRCEYFRKPIHRLIFYSSFGYFFFSGAYIMTTSAAHIYGLCQFQAFLIQWFGITSAFWIFCMAVNFRVVFRYGWSGPKLRRLEKVYLYICYGTPAITAIVFYILGWVRGSPIYGPSVMS
;
A
#
# COMPACT_ATOMS: atom_id res chain seq x y z
N MET A 1 12.03 -35.43 35.02
CA MET A 1 11.90 -33.97 35.12
C MET A 1 12.86 -33.35 34.12
N GLY A 2 12.36 -32.78 33.01
CA GLY A 2 13.23 -32.25 31.93
C GLY A 2 12.51 -31.60 30.74
N TYR A 3 11.17 -31.70 30.64
CA TYR A 3 10.42 -31.25 29.45
C TYR A 3 9.95 -29.79 29.47
N HIS A 4 10.11 -29.06 30.58
CA HIS A 4 9.60 -27.68 30.69
C HIS A 4 10.58 -26.59 30.25
N GLY A 5 11.87 -26.92 30.08
CA GLY A 5 12.89 -25.96 29.65
C GLY A 5 13.13 -25.93 28.14
N GLN A 6 12.78 -26.99 27.41
CA GLN A 6 13.08 -27.10 25.98
C GLN A 6 12.05 -26.34 25.11
N ASN A 7 10.76 -26.42 25.48
CA ASN A 7 9.69 -25.68 24.80
C ASN A 7 9.94 -24.17 24.73
N SER A 8 10.38 -23.51 25.81
CA SER A 8 10.60 -22.05 25.77
C SER A 8 11.81 -21.61 24.94
N TYR A 9 12.81 -22.48 24.76
CA TYR A 9 13.93 -22.22 23.87
C TYR A 9 13.56 -22.49 22.41
N ASP A 10 12.78 -23.55 22.16
CA ASP A 10 12.25 -23.86 20.83
C ASP A 10 11.22 -22.80 20.38
N ASP A 11 10.35 -22.30 21.27
CA ASP A 11 9.41 -21.21 20.99
C ASP A 11 10.14 -19.88 20.70
N GLY A 12 11.24 -19.60 21.41
CA GLY A 12 12.09 -18.43 21.16
C GLY A 12 12.94 -18.56 19.88
N LEU A 13 13.40 -19.77 19.56
CA LEU A 13 14.16 -20.05 18.34
C LEU A 13 13.25 -20.05 17.11
N LEU A 14 12.04 -20.63 17.22
CA LEU A 14 10.98 -20.57 16.21
C LEU A 14 10.53 -19.14 16.00
N GLY A 15 10.28 -18.38 17.08
CA GLY A 15 9.97 -16.95 16.97
C GLY A 15 11.07 -16.17 16.24
N GLY A 16 12.34 -16.37 16.60
CA GLY A 16 13.46 -15.71 15.90
C GLY A 16 13.60 -16.11 14.42
N LEU A 17 13.29 -17.37 14.09
CA LEU A 17 13.26 -17.87 12.71
C LEU A 17 12.08 -17.27 11.92
N GLU A 18 10.90 -17.20 12.53
CA GLU A 18 9.70 -16.60 11.95
C GLU A 18 9.93 -15.11 11.66
N GLU A 19 10.49 -14.36 12.62
CA GLU A 19 10.86 -12.95 12.42
C GLU A 19 11.84 -12.78 11.25
N GLY A 20 12.87 -13.62 11.17
CA GLY A 20 13.85 -13.60 10.08
C GLY A 20 13.23 -13.89 8.70
N VAL A 21 12.28 -14.83 8.64
CA VAL A 21 11.55 -15.20 7.41
C VAL A 21 10.58 -14.10 6.99
N ILE A 22 9.88 -13.49 7.95
CA ILE A 22 8.94 -12.38 7.70
C ILE A 22 9.70 -11.19 7.12
N HIS A 23 10.80 -10.77 7.76
CA HIS A 23 11.62 -9.67 7.28
C HIS A 23 12.17 -9.90 5.87
N SER A 24 12.59 -11.13 5.55
CA SER A 24 13.13 -11.49 4.25
C SER A 24 12.04 -11.47 3.17
N THR A 25 10.89 -12.07 3.46
CA THR A 25 9.73 -12.09 2.56
C THR A 25 9.30 -10.68 2.20
N ILE A 26 9.15 -9.80 3.20
CA ILE A 26 8.64 -8.46 2.95
C ILE A 26 9.62 -7.64 2.10
N ARG A 27 10.93 -7.77 2.32
CA ARG A 27 11.95 -7.12 1.48
C ARG A 27 11.87 -7.55 0.03
N VAL A 28 11.73 -8.86 -0.23
CA VAL A 28 11.60 -9.40 -1.59
C VAL A 28 10.30 -8.91 -2.25
N SER A 29 9.18 -8.93 -1.52
CA SER A 29 7.89 -8.45 -2.02
C SER A 29 7.91 -6.95 -2.34
N SER A 30 8.58 -6.13 -1.53
CA SER A 30 8.74 -4.69 -1.79
C SER A 30 9.60 -4.43 -3.03
N LEU A 31 10.74 -5.11 -3.16
CA LEU A 31 11.61 -4.98 -4.35
C LEU A 31 10.89 -5.40 -5.63
N LEU A 32 10.18 -6.53 -5.58
CA LEU A 32 9.40 -7.02 -6.72
C LEU A 32 8.27 -6.05 -7.10
N SER A 33 7.58 -5.46 -6.11
CA SER A 33 6.54 -4.46 -6.36
C SER A 33 7.10 -3.17 -6.99
N ILE A 34 8.27 -2.72 -6.55
CA ILE A 34 8.94 -1.54 -7.13
C ILE A 34 9.34 -1.82 -8.57
N LEU A 35 9.99 -2.96 -8.83
CA LEU A 35 10.36 -3.37 -10.18
C LEU A 35 9.14 -3.48 -11.10
N GLY A 36 8.08 -4.14 -10.64
CA GLY A 36 6.83 -4.25 -11.38
C GLY A 36 6.19 -2.89 -11.68
N SER A 37 6.20 -1.96 -10.70
CA SER A 37 5.66 -0.62 -10.87
C SER A 37 6.45 0.21 -11.88
N ILE A 38 7.79 0.16 -11.82
CA ILE A 38 8.68 0.84 -12.78
C ILE A 38 8.48 0.28 -14.19
N LEU A 39 8.37 -1.04 -14.33
CA LEU A 39 8.10 -1.69 -15.62
C LEU A 39 6.74 -1.26 -16.18
N LEU A 40 5.68 -1.21 -15.37
CA LEU A 40 4.36 -0.74 -15.81
C LEU A 40 4.40 0.72 -16.26
N MET A 41 5.08 1.59 -15.52
CA MET A 41 5.28 2.99 -15.90
C MET A 41 6.08 3.11 -17.21
N GLY A 42 7.18 2.37 -17.34
CA GLY A 42 8.05 2.37 -18.52
C GLY A 42 7.36 1.84 -19.78
N VAL A 43 6.58 0.76 -19.66
CA VAL A 43 5.77 0.21 -20.75
C VAL A 43 4.68 1.19 -21.17
N HIS A 44 4.04 1.88 -20.23
CA HIS A 44 3.04 2.90 -20.56
C HIS A 44 3.63 4.07 -21.34
N TRP A 45 4.86 4.47 -21.03
CA TRP A 45 5.56 5.53 -21.78
C TRP A 45 5.93 5.07 -23.19
N ARG A 46 6.46 3.85 -23.35
CA ARG A 46 6.94 3.36 -24.66
C ARG A 46 5.83 2.93 -25.63
N CYS A 47 4.65 2.54 -25.15
CA CYS A 47 3.57 2.02 -25.99
C CYS A 47 2.31 2.90 -25.99
N GLU A 48 2.25 3.87 -26.92
CA GLU A 48 1.05 4.71 -27.13
C GLU A 48 -0.20 3.93 -27.57
N TYR A 49 -0.03 2.71 -28.09
CA TYR A 49 -1.10 1.81 -28.53
C TYR A 49 -1.97 1.29 -27.37
N PHE A 50 -1.45 1.31 -26.14
CA PHE A 50 -2.13 0.82 -24.94
C PHE A 50 -2.94 1.89 -24.19
N ARG A 51 -3.24 3.05 -24.80
CA ARG A 51 -4.09 4.11 -24.21
C ARG A 51 -5.59 3.72 -24.11
N LYS A 52 -5.89 2.44 -23.92
CA LYS A 52 -7.21 1.99 -23.52
C LYS A 52 -7.46 2.38 -22.05
N PRO A 53 -8.71 2.74 -21.70
CA PRO A 53 -9.07 3.19 -20.35
C PRO A 53 -8.59 2.25 -19.22
N ILE A 54 -8.67 0.94 -19.45
CA ILE A 54 -8.16 -0.09 -18.52
C ILE A 54 -6.67 0.11 -18.16
N HIS A 55 -5.81 0.40 -19.14
CA HIS A 55 -4.38 0.54 -18.90
C HIS A 55 -4.02 1.82 -18.15
N ARG A 56 -4.85 2.87 -18.28
CA ARG A 56 -4.69 4.12 -17.51
C ARG A 56 -4.98 3.93 -16.03
N LEU A 57 -6.02 3.15 -15.69
CA LEU A 57 -6.32 2.81 -14.29
C LEU A 57 -5.15 2.07 -13.63
N ILE A 58 -4.54 1.12 -14.33
CA ILE A 58 -3.40 0.35 -13.82
C ILE A 58 -2.22 1.28 -13.54
N PHE A 59 -1.93 2.21 -14.45
CA PHE A 59 -0.87 3.20 -14.25
C PHE A 59 -1.08 4.05 -12.99
N TYR A 60 -2.29 4.54 -12.75
CA TYR A 60 -2.61 5.29 -11.52
C TYR A 60 -2.51 4.42 -10.26
N SER A 61 -2.91 3.16 -10.34
CA SER A 61 -2.75 2.21 -9.23
C SER A 61 -1.28 1.92 -8.93
N SER A 62 -0.43 1.79 -9.96
CA SER A 62 1.02 1.56 -9.80
C SER A 62 1.72 2.69 -9.03
N PHE A 63 1.28 3.93 -9.20
CA PHE A 63 1.77 5.04 -8.36
C PHE A 63 1.52 4.78 -6.88
N GLY A 64 0.34 4.27 -6.50
CA GLY A 64 0.03 3.90 -5.11
C GLY A 64 0.95 2.82 -4.55
N TYR A 65 1.25 1.79 -5.35
CA TYR A 65 2.18 0.73 -4.96
C TYR A 65 3.63 1.22 -4.84
N PHE A 66 4.05 2.16 -5.69
CA PHE A 66 5.36 2.80 -5.61
C PHE A 66 5.51 3.60 -4.32
N PHE A 67 4.52 4.42 -3.97
CA PHE A 67 4.54 5.19 -2.72
C PHE A 67 4.45 4.29 -1.49
N PHE A 68 3.60 3.25 -1.51
CA PHE A 68 3.51 2.26 -0.42
C PHE A 68 4.85 1.56 -0.19
N SER A 69 5.47 1.04 -1.24
CA SER A 69 6.76 0.34 -1.14
C SER A 69 7.89 1.31 -0.73
N GLY A 70 7.85 2.56 -1.21
CA GLY A 70 8.79 3.61 -0.79
C GLY A 70 8.67 3.97 0.69
N ALA A 71 7.45 4.12 1.20
CA ALA A 71 7.18 4.31 2.63
C ALA A 71 7.65 3.10 3.45
N TYR A 72 7.47 1.89 2.94
CA TYR A 72 7.95 0.70 3.61
C TYR A 72 9.49 0.68 3.73
N ILE A 73 10.21 1.08 2.67
CA ILE A 73 11.68 1.23 2.72
C ILE A 73 12.10 2.32 3.70
N MET A 74 11.35 3.42 3.79
CA MET A 74 11.63 4.47 4.80
C MET A 74 11.58 3.92 6.22
N THR A 75 10.79 2.87 6.51
CA THR A 75 10.76 2.18 7.83
C THR A 75 12.13 1.75 8.31
N THR A 76 13.03 1.34 7.42
CA THR A 76 14.35 0.85 7.83
C THR A 76 15.34 1.98 8.17
N SER A 77 15.02 3.22 7.78
CA SER A 77 15.93 4.38 7.88
C SER A 77 15.35 5.55 8.68
N ALA A 78 14.03 5.58 8.90
CA ALA A 78 13.31 6.64 9.62
C ALA A 78 13.41 6.57 11.15
N ALA A 79 14.14 5.60 11.71
CA ALA A 79 14.25 5.38 13.16
C ALA A 79 14.80 6.59 13.94
N HIS A 80 15.52 7.51 13.27
CA HIS A 80 16.18 8.64 13.92
C HIS A 80 15.44 9.99 13.80
N ILE A 81 14.34 10.07 13.04
CA ILE A 81 13.62 11.33 12.79
C ILE A 81 12.14 11.15 13.13
N TYR A 82 11.71 11.69 14.28
CA TYR A 82 10.33 11.57 14.79
C TYR A 82 9.25 11.97 13.75
N GLY A 83 9.50 13.02 12.95
CA GLY A 83 8.55 13.46 11.92
C GLY A 83 8.44 12.51 10.72
N LEU A 84 9.53 11.84 10.33
CA LEU A 84 9.52 10.88 9.23
C LEU A 84 8.80 9.59 9.63
N CYS A 85 8.95 9.15 10.88
CA CYS A 85 8.30 7.94 11.38
C CYS A 85 6.76 8.07 11.37
N GLN A 86 6.23 9.22 11.81
CA GLN A 86 4.79 9.49 11.75
C GLN A 86 4.30 9.60 10.31
N PHE A 87 5.03 10.32 9.46
CA PHE A 87 4.68 10.47 8.05
C PHE A 87 4.72 9.13 7.29
N GLN A 88 5.68 8.27 7.61
CA GLN A 88 5.82 6.97 6.99
C GLN A 88 4.63 6.05 7.30
N ALA A 89 4.29 5.87 8.58
CA ALA A 89 3.19 4.99 8.90
C ALA A 89 1.83 5.62 8.52
N PHE A 90 1.76 6.94 8.34
CA PHE A 90 0.65 7.60 7.63
C PHE A 90 0.57 7.15 6.17
N LEU A 91 1.67 7.17 5.42
CA LEU A 91 1.71 6.72 4.03
C LEU A 91 1.33 5.23 3.91
N ILE A 92 1.82 4.37 4.79
CA ILE A 92 1.50 2.93 4.80
C ILE A 92 -0.01 2.73 5.01
N GLN A 93 -0.61 3.41 5.99
CA GLN A 93 -2.05 3.35 6.27
C GLN A 93 -2.88 3.86 5.07
N TRP A 94 -2.49 5.01 4.52
CA TRP A 94 -3.16 5.66 3.39
C TRP A 94 -3.15 4.75 2.16
N PHE A 95 -1.97 4.32 1.72
CA PHE A 95 -1.82 3.58 0.47
C PHE A 95 -2.22 2.11 0.58
N GLY A 96 -2.14 1.52 1.79
CA GLY A 96 -2.64 0.18 2.06
C GLY A 96 -4.13 0.06 1.73
N ILE A 97 -4.97 0.92 2.30
CA ILE A 97 -6.42 0.91 2.05
C ILE A 97 -6.73 1.28 0.59
N THR A 98 -5.98 2.23 0.03
CA THR A 98 -6.13 2.67 -1.36
C THR A 98 -5.94 1.50 -2.34
N SER A 99 -4.99 0.60 -2.09
CA SER A 99 -4.70 -0.55 -2.96
C SER A 99 -5.91 -1.50 -3.11
N ALA A 100 -6.63 -1.77 -2.01
CA ALA A 100 -7.84 -2.59 -2.05
C ALA A 100 -8.98 -1.89 -2.82
N PHE A 101 -9.14 -0.58 -2.63
CA PHE A 101 -10.11 0.22 -3.38
C PHE A 101 -9.84 0.24 -4.88
N TRP A 102 -8.57 0.31 -5.30
CA TRP A 102 -8.18 0.24 -6.70
C TRP A 102 -8.61 -1.08 -7.35
N ILE A 103 -8.36 -2.22 -6.69
CA ILE A 103 -8.75 -3.55 -7.17
C ILE A 103 -10.27 -3.65 -7.27
N PHE A 104 -11.01 -3.15 -6.28
CA PHE A 104 -12.46 -3.09 -6.31
C PHE A 104 -12.98 -2.26 -7.50
N CYS A 105 -12.39 -1.08 -7.73
CA CYS A 105 -12.75 -0.23 -8.87
C CYS A 105 -12.46 -0.91 -10.22
N MET A 106 -11.33 -1.62 -10.34
CA MET A 106 -11.00 -2.40 -11.54
C MET A 106 -12.01 -3.54 -11.76
N ALA A 107 -12.45 -4.24 -10.71
CA ALA A 107 -13.46 -5.28 -10.79
C ALA A 107 -14.83 -4.72 -11.20
N VAL A 108 -15.24 -3.58 -10.66
CA VAL A 108 -16.48 -2.88 -11.06
C VAL A 108 -16.41 -2.45 -12.52
N ASN A 109 -15.27 -1.91 -12.97
CA ASN A 109 -15.05 -1.55 -14.36
C ASN A 109 -15.17 -2.74 -15.29
N PHE A 110 -14.54 -3.86 -14.95
CA PHE A 110 -14.66 -5.10 -15.72
C PHE A 110 -16.14 -5.54 -15.83
N ARG A 111 -16.87 -5.54 -14.71
CA ARG A 111 -18.29 -5.90 -14.68
C ARG A 111 -19.15 -4.99 -15.58
N VAL A 112 -18.88 -3.68 -15.57
CA VAL A 112 -19.63 -2.69 -16.36
C VAL A 112 -19.31 -2.82 -17.85
N VAL A 113 -18.04 -3.00 -18.21
CA VAL A 113 -17.62 -3.19 -19.61
C VAL A 113 -18.21 -4.48 -20.17
N PHE A 114 -18.20 -5.57 -19.40
CA PHE A 114 -18.75 -6.86 -19.84
C PHE A 114 -20.28 -6.84 -19.96
N ARG A 115 -21.00 -6.22 -19.02
CA ARG A 115 -22.48 -6.18 -19.07
C ARG A 115 -23.06 -5.14 -20.02
N TYR A 116 -22.45 -3.96 -20.12
CA TYR A 116 -23.07 -2.82 -20.80
C TYR A 116 -22.31 -2.35 -22.05
N GLY A 117 -21.13 -2.90 -22.33
CA GLY A 117 -20.33 -2.52 -23.49
C GLY A 117 -20.05 -1.02 -23.59
N TRP A 118 -20.05 -0.29 -22.46
CA TRP A 118 -20.02 1.18 -22.45
C TRP A 118 -18.82 1.72 -23.22
N SER A 119 -19.10 2.48 -24.29
CA SER A 119 -18.10 3.12 -25.12
C SER A 119 -17.37 4.26 -24.38
N GLY A 120 -16.15 4.56 -24.84
CA GLY A 120 -15.11 5.34 -24.15
C GLY A 120 -15.48 6.63 -23.40
N PRO A 121 -16.45 7.47 -23.81
CA PRO A 121 -16.77 8.71 -23.07
C PRO A 121 -17.32 8.48 -21.66
N LYS A 122 -18.21 7.49 -21.48
CA LYS A 122 -18.82 7.18 -20.17
C LYS A 122 -17.81 6.55 -19.22
N LEU A 123 -16.93 5.70 -19.76
CA LEU A 123 -15.87 5.05 -19.00
C LEU A 123 -14.88 6.09 -18.45
N ARG A 124 -14.44 7.06 -19.27
CA ARG A 124 -13.55 8.16 -18.82
C ARG A 124 -14.12 9.00 -17.67
N ARG A 125 -15.43 9.15 -17.55
CA ARG A 125 -16.05 9.89 -16.44
C ARG A 125 -15.97 9.08 -15.15
N LEU A 126 -16.17 7.76 -15.23
CA LEU A 126 -15.99 6.85 -14.10
C LEU A 126 -14.55 6.79 -13.63
N GLU A 127 -13.56 6.83 -14.54
CA GLU A 127 -12.13 6.91 -14.17
C GLU A 127 -11.85 8.09 -13.24
N LYS A 128 -12.36 9.27 -13.57
CA LYS A 128 -12.19 10.46 -12.71
C LYS A 128 -12.87 10.27 -11.36
N VAL A 129 -14.06 9.66 -11.33
CA VAL A 129 -14.76 9.36 -10.08
C VAL A 129 -13.96 8.37 -9.23
N TYR A 130 -13.38 7.33 -9.82
CA TYR A 130 -12.52 6.39 -9.10
C TYR A 130 -11.25 7.05 -8.58
N LEU A 131 -10.63 7.96 -9.33
CA LEU A 131 -9.50 8.75 -8.84
C LEU A 131 -9.91 9.58 -7.62
N TYR A 132 -11.03 10.29 -7.68
CA TYR A 132 -11.52 11.07 -6.55
C TYR A 132 -11.86 10.20 -5.33
N ILE A 133 -12.46 9.02 -5.52
CA ILE A 133 -12.80 8.12 -4.42
C ILE A 133 -11.52 7.47 -3.84
N CYS A 134 -10.64 6.92 -4.69
CA CYS A 134 -9.44 6.22 -4.24
C CYS A 134 -8.40 7.16 -3.62
N TYR A 135 -8.28 8.41 -4.06
CA TYR A 135 -7.40 9.40 -3.43
C TYR A 135 -8.08 10.21 -2.33
N GLY A 136 -9.41 10.40 -2.40
CA GLY A 136 -10.18 11.16 -1.41
C GLY A 136 -10.47 10.36 -0.13
N THR A 137 -10.83 9.08 -0.24
CA THR A 137 -11.04 8.20 0.93
C THR A 137 -9.85 8.20 1.88
N PRO A 138 -8.61 8.02 1.41
CA PRO A 138 -7.48 8.01 2.31
C PRO A 138 -7.09 9.42 2.81
N ALA A 139 -7.39 10.49 2.07
CA ALA A 139 -7.33 11.86 2.60
C ALA A 139 -8.28 12.07 3.78
N ILE A 140 -9.46 11.45 3.73
CA ILE A 140 -10.39 11.44 4.87
C ILE A 140 -9.79 10.65 6.02
N THR A 141 -9.21 9.46 5.79
CA THR A 141 -8.55 8.69 6.89
C THR A 141 -7.41 9.45 7.54
N ALA A 142 -6.61 10.17 6.75
CA ALA A 142 -5.54 11.04 7.20
C ALA A 142 -6.03 12.16 8.11
N ILE A 143 -7.08 12.85 7.69
CA ILE A 143 -7.71 13.92 8.46
C ILE A 143 -8.30 13.36 9.75
N VAL A 144 -8.98 12.21 9.69
CA VAL A 144 -9.54 11.53 10.87
C VAL A 144 -8.45 11.14 11.86
N PHE A 145 -7.32 10.58 11.39
CA PHE A 145 -6.19 10.24 12.26
C PHE A 145 -5.52 11.47 12.86
N TYR A 146 -5.37 12.56 12.10
CA TYR A 146 -4.85 13.82 12.61
C TYR A 146 -5.76 14.40 13.71
N ILE A 147 -7.08 14.39 13.48
CA ILE A 147 -8.07 14.86 14.46
C ILE A 147 -8.08 13.95 15.70
N LEU A 148 -8.02 12.63 15.54
CA LEU A 148 -7.97 11.69 16.66
C LEU A 148 -6.68 11.83 17.48
N GLY A 149 -5.54 12.06 16.83
CA GLY A 149 -4.27 12.36 17.49
C GLY A 149 -4.30 13.67 18.28
N TRP A 150 -5.05 14.66 17.77
CA TRP A 150 -5.28 15.94 18.45
C TRP A 150 -6.21 15.81 19.66
N VAL A 151 -7.28 15.01 19.56
CA VAL A 151 -8.28 14.80 20.63
C VAL A 151 -7.74 13.96 21.79
N ARG A 152 -6.82 13.01 21.55
CA ARG A 152 -6.30 12.10 22.58
C ARG A 152 -5.11 12.64 23.38
N GLY A 153 -4.48 13.76 23.00
CA GLY A 153 -3.35 14.35 23.74
C GLY A 153 -2.07 13.49 23.80
N SER A 154 -2.08 12.32 23.17
CA SER A 154 -0.97 11.38 23.07
C SER A 154 -0.80 11.04 21.58
N PRO A 155 0.38 11.25 20.98
CA PRO A 155 0.60 10.87 19.58
C PRO A 155 0.28 9.38 19.41
N ILE A 156 -0.74 9.08 18.62
CA ILE A 156 -1.24 7.72 18.35
C ILE A 156 -0.19 6.90 17.57
N TYR A 157 0.82 7.55 17.00
CA TYR A 157 2.11 6.94 16.70
C TYR A 157 2.86 6.71 18.01
N GLY A 158 2.57 5.57 18.66
CA GLY A 158 3.51 5.01 19.63
C GLY A 158 4.88 4.83 18.97
N PRO A 159 5.98 4.78 19.74
CA PRO A 159 7.31 4.60 19.19
C PRO A 159 7.34 3.32 18.36
N SER A 160 7.25 3.45 17.04
CA SER A 160 7.38 2.34 16.11
C SER A 160 8.86 2.01 15.95
N VAL A 161 9.44 1.53 17.06
CA VAL A 161 10.51 0.56 17.00
C VAL A 161 9.81 -0.78 16.75
N MET A 162 9.90 -1.27 15.52
CA MET A 162 9.77 -2.71 15.32
C MET A 162 11.02 -3.29 15.98
N SER A 163 10.87 -3.72 17.23
CA SER A 163 11.85 -4.54 17.95
C SER A 163 11.63 -6.00 17.62
#